data_AF-A0A645GWI0-F1
#
_entry.id   AF-A0A645GWI0-F1
#
_cell.length_a   1.000
_cell.length_b   1.000
_cell.length_c   1.000
_cell.angle_alpha   90.00
_cell.angle_beta   90.00
_cell.angle_gamma   90.00
#
_symmetry.space_group_name_H-M   'P 1'
#
loop_
_entity.id
_entity.type
_entity.pdbx_description
1 polymer ?
#
loop_
_entity_poly.entity_id
_entity_poly.type
_entity_poly.pdbx_seq_one_letter_code
_entity_poly.pdbx_strand_id
1 'polypeptide(L)' 'MSTLERIIYLADACGEDRTYPEAAQLRKLSFESLDIAMLTVLDNTIKSRAKKGKAVFFLAKDAYLYYEALVNSSVIE' A
#
# COMPACT_ATOMS: atom_id res chain seq x y z
N MET A 1 1.56 10.48 -6.84
CA MET A 1 2.86 9.80 -6.79
C MET A 1 3.28 9.40 -8.20
N SER A 2 4.54 9.53 -8.54
CA SER A 2 5.14 9.00 -9.76
C SER A 2 5.36 7.48 -9.67
N THR A 3 5.63 6.83 -10.81
CA THR A 3 6.00 5.40 -10.85
C THR A 3 7.21 5.09 -9.98
N LEU A 4 8.25 5.93 -10.01
CA LEU A 4 9.45 5.72 -9.21
C LEU A 4 9.15 5.78 -7.71
N GLU A 5 8.37 6.76 -7.27
CA GLU A 5 7.99 6.90 -5.86
C GLU A 5 7.22 5.67 -5.36
N ARG A 6 6.33 5.11 -6.19
CA ARG A 6 5.59 3.88 -5.86
C ARG A 6 6.53 2.68 -5.73
N ILE A 7 7.47 2.53 -6.66
CA ILE A 7 8.44 1.43 -6.63
C ILE A 7 9.28 1.50 -5.35
N ILE A 8 9.83 2.67 -5.01
CA ILE A 8 10.65 2.83 -3.80
C ILE A 8 9.83 2.57 -2.53
N TYR A 9 8.58 3.05 -2.48
CA TYR A 9 7.69 2.83 -1.35
C TYR A 9 7.39 1.34 -1.14
N LEU A 10 7.03 0.63 -2.22
CA LEU A 10 6.72 -0.81 -2.15
C LEU A 10 7.97 -1.63 -1.85
N ALA A 11 9.13 -1.27 -2.40
CA ALA A 11 10.38 -1.95 -2.13
C ALA A 11 10.75 -1.94 -0.63
N ASP A 12 10.56 -0.82 0.08
CA ASP A 12 10.77 -0.77 1.53
C ASP A 12 9.77 -1.67 2.30
N ALA A 13 8.53 -1.72 1.80
CA ALA A 13 7.44 -2.47 2.44
C ALA A 13 7.40 -3.96 2.08
N CYS A 14 8.14 -4.44 1.09
CA CYS A 14 8.10 -5.85 0.68
C CYS A 14 9.46 -6.40 0.23
N GLY A 15 10.56 -5.75 0.63
CA GLY A 15 11.92 -6.23 0.40
C GLY A 15 12.15 -7.65 0.90
N GLU A 16 13.16 -8.33 0.35
CA GLU A 16 13.46 -9.73 0.69
C GLU A 16 13.80 -9.95 2.17
N ASP A 17 14.27 -8.91 2.86
CA ASP A 17 14.55 -8.88 4.28
C ASP A 17 13.28 -8.82 5.16
N ARG A 18 12.11 -8.52 4.57
CA ARG A 18 10.84 -8.42 5.30
C ARG A 18 10.20 -9.80 5.50
N THR A 19 10.02 -10.18 6.76
CA THR A 19 9.54 -11.53 7.16
C THR A 19 8.10 -11.58 7.66
N TYR A 20 7.38 -10.46 7.68
CA TYR A 20 5.97 -10.47 8.09
C TYR A 20 5.06 -11.07 6.99
N PRO A 21 3.96 -11.75 7.37
CA PRO A 21 3.11 -12.47 6.41
C PRO A 21 2.61 -11.61 5.25
N GLU A 22 2.27 -10.35 5.52
CA GLU A 22 1.73 -9.42 4.55
C GLU A 22 2.77 -9.03 3.48
N ALA A 23 4.08 -9.15 3.76
CA ALA A 23 5.15 -8.83 2.81
C ALA A 23 5.14 -9.78 1.60
N ALA A 24 4.84 -11.07 1.81
CA ALA A 24 4.80 -12.05 0.73
C ALA A 24 3.65 -11.77 -0.24
N GLN A 25 2.47 -11.45 0.29
CA GLN A 25 1.32 -11.03 -0.52
C GLN A 25 1.61 -9.73 -1.25
N LEU A 26 2.21 -8.74 -0.57
CA LEU A 26 2.52 -7.45 -1.15
C LEU A 26 3.54 -7.55 -2.30
N ARG A 27 4.53 -8.45 -2.19
CA ARG A 27 5.45 -8.77 -3.30
C ARG A 27 4.69 -9.23 -4.53
N LYS A 28 3.82 -10.23 -4.37
CA LYS A 28 3.01 -10.75 -5.49
C LYS A 28 2.17 -9.63 -6.14
N LEU A 29 1.44 -8.87 -5.33
CA LEU A 29 0.62 -7.76 -5.82
C LEU A 29 1.45 -6.68 -6.54
N SER A 30 2.67 -6.40 -6.08
CA SER A 30 3.53 -5.38 -6.68
C SER A 30 3.96 -5.72 -8.11
N PHE A 31 4.03 -7.01 -8.44
CA PHE A 31 4.28 -7.47 -9.82
C PHE A 31 3.01 -7.53 -10.68
N GLU A 32 1.83 -7.60 -10.07
CA GLU A 32 0.53 -7.66 -10.77
C GLU A 32 -0.03 -6.25 -11.03
N SER A 33 -0.06 -5.38 -10.02
CA SER A 33 -0.53 -4.01 -10.11
C SER A 33 0.06 -3.15 -8.99
N LEU A 34 0.82 -2.13 -9.38
CA LEU A 34 1.34 -1.15 -8.42
C LEU A 34 0.22 -0.43 -7.66
N ASP A 35 -0.93 -0.20 -8.28
CA ASP A 35 -2.03 0.54 -7.65
C ASP A 35 -2.74 -0.31 -6.57
N ILE A 36 -2.99 -1.59 -6.85
CA ILE A 36 -3.54 -2.53 -5.87
C ILE A 36 -2.55 -2.76 -4.73
N ALA A 37 -1.25 -2.88 -5.05
CA ALA A 37 -0.20 -3.03 -4.04
C ALA A 37 -0.12 -1.80 -3.13
N MET A 38 -0.16 -0.59 -3.70
CA MET A 38 -0.18 0.67 -2.93
C MET A 38 -1.40 0.77 -2.01
N LEU A 39 -2.60 0.45 -2.51
CA LEU A 39 -3.80 0.45 -1.67
C LEU A 39 -3.66 -0.53 -0.50
N THR A 40 -3.17 -1.75 -0.78
CA THR A 40 -3.01 -2.82 0.21
C THR A 40 -2.02 -2.43 1.31
N VAL A 41 -0.85 -1.89 0.95
CA VAL A 41 0.17 -1.50 1.95
C VAL A 41 -0.29 -0.32 2.80
N LEU A 42 -1.04 0.63 2.23
CA LEU A 42 -1.59 1.77 2.96
C LEU A 42 -2.65 1.31 3.95
N ASP A 43 -3.57 0.43 3.53
CA ASP A 43 -4.57 -0.16 4.42
C ASP A 43 -3.93 -0.91 5.59
N ASN A 44 -2.95 -1.79 5.30
CA ASN A 44 -2.20 -2.52 6.31
C ASN A 44 -1.49 -1.58 7.29
N THR A 45 -0.89 -0.49 6.78
CA THR A 45 -0.21 0.51 7.60
C THR A 45 -1.18 1.22 8.53
N ILE A 46 -2.32 1.69 8.01
CA ILE A 46 -3.35 2.39 8.77
C ILE A 46 -3.92 1.49 9.86
N LYS A 47 -4.31 0.24 9.51
CA LYS A 47 -4.82 -0.76 10.46
C LYS A 47 -3.81 -1.11 11.54
N SER A 48 -2.55 -1.33 11.18
CA SER A 48 -1.47 -1.64 12.13
C SER A 48 -1.24 -0.50 13.13
N ARG A 49 -1.29 0.76 12.67
CA ARG A 49 -1.16 1.93 13.54
C ARG A 49 -2.37 2.13 14.44
N ALA A 50 -3.58 2.01 13.90
CA ALA A 50 -4.82 2.09 14.67
C ALA A 50 -4.87 1.03 15.78
N LYS A 51 -4.52 -0.23 15.47
CA LYS A 51 -4.43 -1.33 16.44
C LYS A 51 -3.44 -1.04 17.58
N LYS A 52 -2.36 -0.30 17.29
CA LYS A 52 -1.34 0.10 18.27
C LYS A 52 -1.67 1.40 19.00
N GLY A 53 -2.85 2.00 18.75
CA GLY A 53 -3.22 3.31 19.31
C GLY A 53 -2.33 4.46 18.84
N LYS A 54 -1.64 4.31 17.70
CA LYS A 54 -0.71 5.31 17.16
C LYS A 54 -1.42 6.20 16.13
N ALA A 55 -1.13 7.49 16.16
CA ALA A 55 -1.62 8.44 15.17
C ALA A 55 -1.20 8.03 13.75
N VAL A 56 -2.11 8.18 12.79
CA VAL A 56 -1.84 8.00 11.36
C VAL A 56 -1.55 9.37 10.75
N PHE A 57 -0.47 9.47 9.98
CA PHE A 57 -0.12 10.73 9.33
C PHE A 57 -1.11 11.05 8.21
N PHE A 58 -1.50 12.32 8.06
CA PHE A 58 -2.59 12.72 7.16
C PHE A 58 -2.30 12.38 5.69
N LEU A 59 -1.06 12.54 5.21
CA LEU A 59 -0.72 12.17 3.82
C LEU A 59 -0.88 10.67 3.53
N ALA A 60 -0.75 9.80 4.55
CA ALA A 60 -1.00 8.37 4.37
C ALA A 60 -2.50 8.10 4.15
N LYS A 61 -3.37 8.90 4.79
CA LYS A 61 -4.82 8.84 4.58
C LYS A 61 -5.20 9.39 3.21
N ASP A 62 -4.62 10.52 2.81
CA ASP A 62 -4.88 11.10 1.49
C ASP A 62 -4.43 10.15 0.36
N ALA A 63 -3.26 9.53 0.51
CA ALA A 63 -2.79 8.51 -0.41
C ALA A 63 -3.74 7.30 -0.47
N TYR A 64 -4.23 6.83 0.68
CA TYR A 64 -5.21 5.73 0.73
C TYR A 64 -6.46 6.06 -0.09
N LEU A 65 -7.06 7.23 0.15
CA LEU A 65 -8.28 7.66 -0.55
C LEU A 65 -8.05 7.79 -2.07
N TYR A 66 -6.88 8.29 -2.48
CA TYR A 66 -6.51 8.36 -3.88
C TYR A 66 -6.46 6.97 -4.54
N TYR A 67 -5.77 6.00 -3.94
CA TYR A 67 -5.66 4.65 -4.52
C TYR A 67 -6.97 3.86 -4.41
N GLU A 68 -7.78 4.09 -3.39
CA GLU A 68 -9.11 3.50 -3.27
C GLU A 68 -10.02 3.95 -4.43
N ALA A 69 -10.05 5.25 -4.72
CA ALA A 69 -10.81 5.78 -5.84
C ALA A 69 -10.29 5.27 -7.20
N LEU A 70 -8.97 5.19 -7.36
CA LEU A 70 -8.32 4.70 -8.58
C LEU A 70 -8.68 3.23 -8.85
N VAL A 71 -8.51 2.35 -7.85
CA VAL A 71 -8.81 0.92 -7.97
C VAL A 71 -10.30 0.69 -8.21
N ASN A 72 -11.18 1.40 -7.50
CA ASN A 72 -12.62 1.25 -7.68
C ASN A 72 -13.09 1.72 -9.07
N SER A 73 -12.43 2.71 -9.66
CA SER A 73 -12.75 3.19 -11.01
C SER A 73 -12.30 2.19 -12.08
N SER A 74 -11.21 1.45 -11.86
CA SER A 74 -10.71 0.41 -12.76
C SER A 74 -11.53 -0.90 -12.74
N VAL A 75 -12.46 -1.07 -11.80
CA VAL A 75 -13.31 -2.27 -11.66
C VAL A 75 -14.68 -2.09 -12.36
N ILE A 76 -14.99 -0.89 -12.84
CA ILE A 76 -16.30 -0.55 -13.46
C ILE A 76 -16.28 -0.69 -15.00
N GLU A 77 -15.16 -1.08 -15.61
CA GLU A 77 -15.08 -1.47 -17.04
C GLU A 77 -15.26 -2.98 -17.24
#